data_AF-A0A3E1Y5T8-F1
#
_entry.id   AF-A0A3E1Y5T8-F1
#
_cell.length_a   1.000
_cell.length_b   1.000
_cell.length_c   1.000
_cell.angle_alpha   90.00
_cell.angle_beta   90.00
_cell.angle_gamma   90.00
#
_symmetry.space_group_name_H-M   'P 1'
#
loop_
_entity.id
_entity.type
_entity.pdbx_description
1 polymer ?
#
loop_
_entity_poly.entity_id
_entity_poly.type
_entity_poly.pdbx_seq_one_letter_code
_entity_poly.pdbx_strand_id
1 'polypeptide(L)'
;MKNTIIEILQQWQNEKIKLNPPASHDLIAKVEIEIGFSFPEEFEELYKQTNGFTDFNWRENMFSIWPLERILDEYNSSNDKDFIGFSDFLINSHNIGFLKSQPGVFKKYVINEYTLVSESFIESIKLINSNSDLIY
;
A
#
# COMPACT_ATOMS: atom_id res chain seq x y z
N MET A 1 -9.68 14.24 4.36
CA MET A 1 -9.01 13.46 3.29
C MET A 1 -7.90 14.27 2.64
N LYS A 2 -8.17 15.32 1.84
CA LYS A 2 -7.11 16.12 1.16
C LYS A 2 -5.96 16.62 2.05
N ASN A 3 -6.26 17.19 3.22
CA ASN A 3 -5.20 17.68 4.13
C ASN A 3 -4.29 16.55 4.64
N THR A 4 -4.86 15.37 4.90
CA THR A 4 -4.13 14.21 5.40
C THR A 4 -3.16 13.64 4.36
N ILE A 5 -3.56 13.58 3.10
CA ILE A 5 -2.67 13.14 2.01
C ILE A 5 -1.50 14.13 1.86
N ILE A 6 -1.75 15.44 1.97
CA ILE A 6 -0.69 16.45 1.93
C ILE A 6 0.31 16.23 3.07
N GLU A 7 -0.17 15.96 4.30
CA GLU A 7 0.69 15.69 5.45
C GLU A 7 1.55 14.43 5.25
N ILE A 8 0.96 13.34 4.72
CA ILE A 8 1.68 12.10 4.39
C ILE A 8 2.81 12.38 3.37
N LEU A 9 2.49 13.10 2.29
CA LEU A 9 3.47 13.42 1.25
C LEU A 9 4.59 14.33 1.78
N GLN A 10 4.25 15.33 2.59
CA GLN A 10 5.23 16.22 3.22
C GLN A 10 6.15 15.43 4.16
N GLN A 11 5.61 14.49 4.92
CA GLN A 11 6.41 13.62 5.77
C GLN A 11 7.42 12.81 4.95
N TRP A 12 6.96 12.11 3.91
CA TRP A 12 7.86 11.32 3.06
C TRP A 12 8.93 12.16 2.36
N GLN A 13 8.59 13.38 1.94
CA GLN A 13 9.57 14.33 1.39
C GLN A 13 10.61 14.76 2.42
N ASN A 14 10.21 15.03 3.66
CA ASN A 14 11.11 15.38 4.76
C ASN A 14 12.05 14.23 5.14
N GLU A 15 11.53 13.00 5.06
CA GLU A 15 12.28 11.75 5.22
C GLU A 15 13.18 11.43 4.00
N LYS A 16 13.13 12.26 2.94
CA LYS A 16 13.89 12.11 1.69
C LYS A 16 13.60 10.79 0.98
N ILE A 17 12.38 10.27 1.15
CA ILE A 17 11.88 9.11 0.42
C ILE A 17 11.75 9.49 -1.04
N LYS A 18 12.28 8.65 -1.93
CA LYS A 18 12.11 8.83 -3.37
C LYS A 18 10.73 8.35 -3.76
N LEU A 19 9.94 9.25 -4.32
CA LEU A 19 8.55 9.02 -4.72
C LEU A 19 8.47 8.88 -6.24
N ASN A 20 7.68 7.93 -6.72
CA ASN A 20 7.35 7.84 -8.13
C ASN A 20 6.40 8.98 -8.54
N PRO A 21 6.39 9.35 -9.83
CA PRO A 21 5.39 10.28 -10.36
C PRO A 21 3.96 9.77 -10.10
N PRO A 22 2.96 10.67 -10.13
CA PRO A 22 1.55 10.31 -10.08
C PRO A 22 1.17 9.14 -10.99
N ALA A 23 0.35 8.22 -10.49
CA ALA A 23 -0.28 7.21 -11.32
C ALA A 23 -1.32 7.85 -12.23
N SER A 24 -1.38 7.41 -13.49
CA SER A 24 -2.47 7.80 -14.38
C SER A 24 -3.75 7.07 -14.01
N HIS A 25 -4.90 7.67 -14.34
CA HIS A 25 -6.20 7.02 -14.21
C HIS A 25 -6.24 5.67 -14.96
N ASP A 26 -5.67 5.62 -16.16
CA ASP A 26 -5.65 4.40 -16.98
C ASP A 26 -4.82 3.29 -16.34
N LEU A 27 -3.73 3.62 -15.65
CA LEU A 27 -2.92 2.63 -14.92
C LEU A 27 -3.69 2.04 -13.74
N ILE A 28 -4.35 2.89 -12.94
CA ILE A 28 -5.19 2.45 -11.82
C ILE A 28 -6.28 1.52 -12.34
N ALA A 29 -7.06 1.97 -13.33
CA ALA A 29 -8.16 1.19 -13.90
C ALA A 29 -7.69 -0.14 -14.48
N LYS A 30 -6.53 -0.17 -15.15
CA LYS A 30 -5.92 -1.40 -15.67
C LYS A 30 -5.61 -2.38 -14.54
N VAL A 31 -4.96 -1.92 -13.47
CA VAL A 31 -4.60 -2.77 -12.32
C VAL A 31 -5.85 -3.29 -11.61
N GLU A 32 -6.87 -2.46 -11.43
CA GLU A 32 -8.16 -2.88 -10.85
C GLU A 32 -8.84 -3.98 -11.68
N ILE A 33 -8.83 -3.85 -13.02
CA ILE A 33 -9.38 -4.85 -13.94
C ILE A 33 -8.60 -6.16 -13.87
N GLU A 34 -7.26 -6.10 -13.89
CA GLU A 34 -6.41 -7.30 -13.86
C GLU A 34 -6.50 -8.04 -12.52
N ILE A 35 -6.57 -7.30 -11.41
CA ILE A 35 -6.72 -7.88 -10.08
C ILE A 35 -8.17 -8.32 -9.84
N GLY A 36 -9.16 -7.68 -10.47
CA GLY A 36 -10.57 -7.88 -10.18
C GLY A 36 -10.94 -7.31 -8.81
N PHE A 37 -10.46 -6.11 -8.49
CA PHE A 37 -10.69 -5.41 -7.22
C PHE A 37 -10.74 -3.90 -7.47
N SER A 38 -11.71 -3.21 -6.86
CA SER A 38 -11.78 -1.75 -6.87
C SER A 38 -11.11 -1.21 -5.61
N PHE A 39 -10.11 -0.37 -5.78
CA PHE A 39 -9.41 0.23 -4.66
C PHE A 39 -10.31 1.27 -3.94
N PRO A 40 -10.10 1.50 -2.63
CA PRO A 40 -10.79 2.57 -1.93
C PRO A 40 -10.47 3.95 -2.54
N GLU A 41 -11.42 4.88 -2.48
CA GLU A 41 -11.22 6.26 -2.98
C GLU A 41 -9.94 6.90 -2.43
N GLU A 42 -9.67 6.72 -1.14
CA GLU A 42 -8.48 7.27 -0.50
C GLU A 42 -7.16 6.71 -1.06
N PHE A 43 -7.17 5.44 -1.50
CA PHE A 43 -6.02 4.83 -2.17
C PHE A 43 -5.79 5.51 -3.51
N GLU A 44 -6.84 5.66 -4.32
CA GLU A 44 -6.72 6.36 -5.60
C GLU A 44 -6.26 7.81 -5.43
N GLU A 45 -6.79 8.53 -4.43
CA GLU A 45 -6.40 9.91 -4.17
C GLU A 45 -4.91 10.03 -3.90
N LEU A 46 -4.34 9.11 -3.09
CA LEU A 46 -2.91 9.09 -2.81
C LEU A 46 -2.10 8.70 -4.05
N TYR A 47 -2.52 7.66 -4.78
CA TYR A 47 -1.79 7.17 -5.95
C TYR A 47 -1.81 8.16 -7.13
N LYS A 48 -2.86 8.99 -7.23
CA LYS A 48 -2.92 10.15 -8.16
C LYS A 48 -1.96 11.27 -7.78
N GLN A 49 -1.33 11.25 -6.61
CA GLN A 49 -0.25 12.18 -6.23
C GLN A 49 1.13 11.53 -6.32
N THR A 50 1.23 10.23 -6.02
CA THR A 50 2.48 9.46 -6.13
C THR A 50 2.20 7.98 -6.28
N ASN A 51 2.79 7.35 -7.29
CA ASN A 51 2.68 5.90 -7.50
C ASN A 51 3.63 5.11 -6.56
N GLY A 52 3.47 5.30 -5.25
CA GLY A 52 4.33 4.69 -4.23
C GLY A 52 5.79 5.13 -4.29
N PHE A 53 6.65 4.36 -3.63
CA PHE A 53 8.08 4.64 -3.52
C PHE A 53 8.84 4.11 -4.74
N THR A 54 9.90 4.81 -5.10
CA THR A 54 10.77 4.42 -6.22
C THR A 54 11.63 3.21 -5.86
N ASP A 55 11.69 2.22 -6.74
CA ASP A 55 12.49 1.00 -6.61
C ASP A 55 12.26 0.27 -5.27
N PHE A 56 13.32 0.08 -4.49
CA PHE A 56 13.32 -0.56 -3.17
C PHE A 56 13.47 0.48 -2.05
N ASN A 57 13.03 1.72 -2.27
CA ASN A 57 13.10 2.72 -1.22
C ASN A 57 12.13 2.37 -0.09
N TRP A 58 12.56 2.62 1.14
CA TRP A 58 11.80 2.33 2.35
C TRP A 58 12.01 3.45 3.36
N ARG A 59 11.08 3.55 4.31
CA ARG A 59 11.19 4.44 5.47
C ARG A 59 12.18 3.88 6.51
N GLU A 60 12.59 4.69 7.48
CA GLU A 60 13.52 4.25 8.54
C GLU A 60 13.03 3.00 9.29
N ASN A 61 11.70 2.81 9.37
CA ASN A 61 11.08 1.61 9.94
C ASN A 61 10.96 0.43 8.96
N MET A 62 11.71 0.45 7.85
CA MET A 62 11.84 -0.61 6.84
C MET A 62 10.56 -0.93 6.05
N PHE A 63 9.53 -0.09 6.13
CA PHE A 63 8.34 -0.22 5.30
C PHE A 63 8.52 0.46 3.95
N SER A 64 8.11 -0.24 2.89
CA SER A 64 8.00 0.29 1.52
C SER A 64 6.53 0.43 1.14
N ILE A 65 6.17 1.49 0.41
CA ILE A 65 4.86 1.59 -0.26
C ILE A 65 5.07 1.31 -1.74
N TRP A 66 4.32 0.37 -2.30
CA TRP A 66 4.59 -0.15 -3.65
C TRP A 66 3.98 0.69 -4.76
N PRO A 67 4.66 0.84 -5.90
CA PRO A 67 3.99 1.25 -7.13
C PRO A 67 2.95 0.22 -7.58
N LEU A 68 1.94 0.66 -8.32
CA LEU A 68 0.87 -0.19 -8.87
C LEU A 68 1.40 -1.39 -9.67
N GLU A 69 2.49 -1.18 -10.41
CA GLU A 69 3.16 -2.23 -11.17
C GLU A 69 3.66 -3.34 -10.26
N ARG A 70 4.27 -2.99 -9.11
CA ARG A 70 4.71 -3.98 -8.12
C ARG A 70 3.53 -4.65 -7.42
N ILE A 71 2.47 -3.91 -7.11
CA ILE A 71 1.23 -4.50 -6.58
C ILE A 71 0.73 -5.60 -7.50
N LEU A 72 0.67 -5.31 -8.81
CA LEU A 72 0.23 -6.24 -9.83
C LEU A 72 1.18 -7.44 -9.98
N ASP A 73 2.49 -7.21 -10.03
CA ASP A 73 3.50 -8.27 -10.15
C ASP A 73 3.48 -9.23 -8.94
N GLU A 74 3.42 -8.68 -7.73
CA GLU A 74 3.33 -9.45 -6.47
C GLU A 74 2.01 -10.23 -6.42
N TYR A 75 0.89 -9.59 -6.79
CA TYR A 75 -0.41 -10.25 -6.88
C TYR A 75 -0.38 -11.39 -7.90
N ASN A 76 0.19 -11.19 -9.09
CA ASN A 76 0.28 -12.21 -10.13
C ASN A 76 1.16 -13.40 -9.73
N SER A 77 2.25 -13.14 -9.00
CA SER A 77 3.19 -14.15 -8.51
C SER A 77 2.68 -14.91 -7.28
N SER A 78 1.78 -14.31 -6.49
CA SER A 78 1.18 -14.94 -5.31
C SER A 78 0.23 -16.09 -5.66
N ASN A 79 0.27 -17.17 -4.88
CA ASN A 79 -0.75 -18.24 -4.93
C ASN A 79 -2.05 -17.85 -4.22
N ASP A 80 -1.98 -16.89 -3.30
CA ASP A 80 -3.12 -16.34 -2.60
C ASP A 80 -3.64 -15.14 -3.39
N LYS A 81 -4.77 -15.35 -4.06
CA LYS A 81 -5.46 -14.36 -4.91
C LYS A 81 -6.55 -13.58 -4.18
N ASP A 82 -6.72 -13.82 -2.88
CA ASP A 82 -7.65 -13.08 -2.03
C ASP A 82 -6.98 -11.85 -1.41
N PHE A 83 -5.66 -11.88 -1.23
CA PHE A 83 -4.86 -10.79 -0.67
C PHE A 83 -4.18 -9.93 -1.74
N ILE A 84 -4.27 -8.61 -1.57
CA ILE A 84 -3.69 -7.61 -2.47
C ILE A 84 -2.76 -6.71 -1.66
N GLY A 85 -1.47 -7.01 -1.66
CA GLY A 85 -0.46 -6.22 -0.95
C GLY A 85 -0.22 -4.86 -1.60
N PHE A 86 -0.05 -3.81 -0.80
CA PHE A 86 0.43 -2.50 -1.27
C PHE A 86 1.70 -2.04 -0.55
N SER A 87 2.14 -2.79 0.45
CA SER A 87 3.31 -2.46 1.26
C SER A 87 3.95 -3.72 1.82
N ASP A 88 5.26 -3.66 2.04
CA ASP A 88 6.01 -4.67 2.77
C ASP A 88 6.92 -4.09 3.83
N PHE A 89 7.15 -4.92 4.84
CA PHE A 89 8.24 -4.79 5.78
C PHE A 89 9.38 -5.72 5.38
N LEU A 90 10.59 -5.16 5.27
CA LEU A 90 11.84 -5.91 5.16
C LEU A 90 11.84 -7.01 4.08
N ILE A 91 11.58 -6.63 2.83
CA ILE A 91 11.64 -7.53 1.66
C ILE A 91 10.63 -8.68 1.83
N ASN A 92 9.35 -8.32 1.96
CA ASN A 92 8.24 -9.27 2.11
C ASN A 92 8.33 -10.16 3.36
N SER A 93 9.01 -9.71 4.44
CA SER A 93 8.92 -10.42 5.72
C SER A 93 7.48 -10.48 6.24
N HIS A 94 6.72 -9.41 6.00
CA HIS A 94 5.25 -9.46 5.98
C HIS A 94 4.73 -8.34 5.07
N ASN A 95 3.45 -8.44 4.71
CA ASN A 95 2.78 -7.50 3.83
C ASN A 95 1.59 -6.83 4.49
N ILE A 96 1.32 -5.60 4.07
CA ILE A 96 0.09 -4.88 4.38
C ILE A 96 -0.71 -4.74 3.08
N GLY A 97 -2.00 -5.03 3.14
CA GLY A 97 -2.82 -5.13 1.94
C GLY A 97 -4.32 -5.20 2.19
N PHE A 98 -5.07 -5.35 1.11
CA PHE A 98 -6.51 -5.53 1.13
C PHE A 98 -6.87 -7.01 1.03
N LEU A 99 -8.07 -7.35 1.49
CA LEU A 99 -8.73 -8.61 1.16
C LEU A 99 -9.89 -8.33 0.21
N LYS A 100 -10.08 -9.20 -0.78
CA LYS A 100 -11.23 -9.11 -1.69
C LYS A 100 -12.57 -9.37 -1.01
N SER A 101 -12.56 -10.20 0.01
CA SER A 101 -13.77 -10.71 0.66
C SER A 101 -14.33 -9.79 1.74
N GLN A 102 -13.54 -8.86 2.27
CA GLN A 102 -13.94 -8.02 3.40
C GLN A 102 -13.24 -6.66 3.41
N PRO A 103 -13.93 -5.61 3.86
CA PRO A 103 -13.35 -4.27 3.93
C PRO A 103 -12.26 -4.17 4.99
N GLY A 104 -11.35 -3.22 4.78
CA GLY A 104 -10.25 -2.91 5.69
C GLY A 104 -8.88 -3.24 5.12
N VAL A 105 -7.86 -2.95 5.92
CA VAL A 105 -6.46 -3.23 5.63
C VAL A 105 -5.94 -4.26 6.60
N PHE A 106 -5.22 -5.25 6.07
CA PHE A 106 -4.79 -6.44 6.77
C PHE A 106 -3.29 -6.61 6.67
N LYS A 107 -2.69 -7.11 7.75
CA LYS A 107 -1.34 -7.63 7.79
C LYS A 107 -1.36 -9.12 7.49
N LYS A 108 -0.41 -9.57 6.66
CA LYS A 108 -0.20 -10.96 6.28
C LYS A 108 1.25 -11.35 6.50
N TYR A 109 1.49 -12.29 7.41
CA TYR A 109 2.82 -12.86 7.69
C TYR A 109 2.99 -14.24 7.03
N VAL A 110 1.95 -15.09 7.13
CA VAL A 110 1.89 -16.39 6.44
C VAL A 110 0.64 -16.47 5.56
N ILE A 111 0.61 -17.49 4.71
CA ILE A 111 -0.53 -17.77 3.82
C ILE A 111 -1.79 -18.02 4.65
N ASN A 112 -2.91 -17.42 4.25
CA ASN A 112 -4.24 -17.57 4.87
C ASN A 112 -4.38 -17.07 6.32
N GLU A 113 -3.41 -16.31 6.84
CA GLU A 113 -3.55 -15.65 8.14
C GLU A 113 -3.49 -14.14 7.96
N TYR A 114 -4.62 -13.49 8.24
CA TYR A 114 -4.80 -12.04 8.08
C TYR A 114 -5.20 -11.42 9.40
N THR A 115 -4.47 -10.39 9.81
CA THR A 115 -4.81 -9.58 11.00
C THR A 115 -5.28 -8.22 10.55
N LEU A 116 -6.47 -7.80 10.98
CA LEU A 116 -6.97 -6.44 10.69
C LEU A 116 -6.04 -5.41 11.34
N VAL A 117 -5.54 -4.47 10.53
CA VAL A 117 -4.69 -3.35 10.95
C VAL A 117 -5.53 -2.10 11.13
N SER A 118 -6.39 -1.81 10.17
CA SER A 118 -7.26 -0.63 10.19
C SER A 118 -8.47 -0.80 9.27
N GLU A 119 -9.52 -0.03 9.53
CA GLU A 119 -10.73 -0.03 8.68
C GLU A 119 -10.54 0.80 7.40
N SER A 120 -9.56 1.71 7.35
CA SER A 120 -9.28 2.53 6.16
C SER A 120 -7.83 2.45 5.68
N PHE A 121 -7.64 2.80 4.41
CA PHE A 121 -6.33 2.85 3.79
C PHE A 121 -5.47 3.97 4.40
N ILE A 122 -6.01 5.18 4.55
CA ILE A 122 -5.24 6.30 5.08
C ILE A 122 -4.80 6.07 6.52
N GLU A 123 -5.63 5.41 7.33
CA GLU A 123 -5.23 5.09 8.69
C GLU A 123 -4.07 4.06 8.71
N SER A 124 -4.08 3.06 7.82
CA SER A 124 -2.94 2.15 7.69
C SER A 124 -1.63 2.87 7.33
N ILE A 125 -1.68 3.86 6.44
CA ILE A 125 -0.51 4.66 6.08
C ILE A 125 -0.03 5.48 7.27
N LYS A 126 -0.93 6.04 8.08
CA LYS A 126 -0.55 6.73 9.32
C LYS A 126 0.09 5.80 10.33
N LEU A 127 -0.43 4.59 10.51
CA LEU A 127 0.15 3.58 11.40
C LEU A 127 1.55 3.18 10.96
N ILE A 128 1.78 3.03 9.65
CA ILE A 128 3.11 2.85 9.06
C ILE A 128 3.98 4.07 9.38
N ASN A 129 3.48 5.27 9.11
CA ASN A 129 4.20 6.52 9.30
C ASN A 129 4.60 6.79 10.76
N SER A 130 3.76 6.38 11.71
CA SER A 130 3.97 6.54 13.14
C SER A 130 4.75 5.39 13.78
N ASN A 131 5.19 4.40 13.00
CA ASN A 131 5.86 3.21 13.51
C ASN A 131 5.05 2.47 14.60
N SER A 132 3.76 2.26 14.36
CA SER A 132 2.86 1.61 15.33
C SER A 132 3.22 0.13 15.55
N ASP A 133 2.99 -0.40 16.74
CA ASP A 133 3.15 -1.84 16.99
C ASP A 133 2.11 -2.69 16.21
N LEU A 134 1.00 -2.10 15.76
CA LEU A 134 -0.07 -2.83 15.05
C LEU A 134 0.35 -3.34 13.66
N ILE A 135 1.36 -2.73 13.06
CA ILE A 135 1.86 -3.11 11.73
C ILE A 135 2.94 -4.18 11.77
N TYR A 136 3.51 -4.51 12.93
CA TYR A 136 4.51 -5.56 13.12
C TYR A 136 3.85 -6.87 13.56
#